data_AF-A0A6J1SET9-F1
#
_entry.id   AF-A0A6J1SET9-F1
#
_cell.length_a   1.000
_cell.length_b   1.000
_cell.length_c   1.000
_cell.angle_alpha   90.00
_cell.angle_beta   90.00
_cell.angle_gamma   90.00
#
_symmetry.space_group_name_H-M   'P 1'
#
loop_
_entity.id
_entity.type
_entity.pdbx_description
1 polymer ?
#
loop_
_entity_poly.entity_id
_entity_poly.type
_entity_poly.pdbx_seq_one_letter_code
_entity_poly.pdbx_strand_id
1 'polypeptide(L)'
;MAVIDDLAVVMEENKRGIQYGLYSTALFGLAIALRSVRPFKKFTTPQSLPSSFLKKHITLYGQVIEVEPNGLLKVNHFPIWPLPGQSSSLLPIQIDSIQTVGLSTAWLSTVVKGSKIKFQPIMVQDNALSCIVIREGKNIGTQLVSIGFASVKPIHTSLDNSKLYLRYYKELLAAEDKAEKKKLGMWNDKL
;
A
#
# COMPACT_ATOMS: atom_id res chain seq x y z
N MET A 1 -13.12 -41.19 37.23
CA MET A 1 -14.58 -41.02 37.17
C MET A 1 -15.03 -39.91 38.11
N ALA A 2 -14.78 -40.02 39.43
CA ALA A 2 -15.19 -39.01 40.42
C ALA A 2 -14.87 -37.53 40.09
N VAL A 3 -13.68 -37.22 39.55
CA VAL A 3 -13.31 -35.83 39.20
C VAL A 3 -14.13 -35.26 38.04
N ILE A 4 -14.54 -36.11 37.09
CA ILE A 4 -15.34 -35.68 35.93
C ILE A 4 -16.79 -35.46 36.36
N ASP A 5 -17.28 -36.30 37.28
CA ASP A 5 -18.63 -36.18 37.84
C ASP A 5 -18.75 -34.93 38.73
N ASP A 6 -17.72 -34.61 39.52
CA ASP A 6 -17.68 -33.41 40.37
C ASP A 6 -17.60 -32.13 39.51
N LEU A 7 -16.84 -32.15 38.41
CA LEU A 7 -16.84 -31.08 37.41
C LEU A 7 -18.20 -30.93 36.71
N ALA A 8 -18.92 -32.02 36.46
CA ALA A 8 -20.24 -31.98 35.83
C ALA A 8 -21.28 -31.31 36.75
N VAL A 9 -21.25 -31.61 38.06
CA VAL A 9 -22.12 -30.98 39.06
C VAL A 9 -21.84 -29.48 39.17
N VAL A 10 -20.56 -29.08 39.25
CA VAL A 10 -20.16 -27.66 39.27
C VAL A 10 -20.51 -26.94 37.96
N MET A 11 -20.39 -27.63 36.81
CA MET A 11 -20.81 -27.10 35.51
C MET A 11 -22.31 -26.85 35.43
N GLU A 12 -23.10 -27.75 36.01
CA GLU A 12 -24.55 -27.70 35.96
C GLU A 12 -25.13 -26.64 36.90
N GLU A 13 -24.49 -26.41 38.05
CA GLU A 13 -24.88 -25.42 39.05
C GLU A 13 -24.51 -23.99 38.63
N ASN A 14 -23.42 -23.81 37.88
CA ASN A 14 -22.91 -22.48 37.49
C ASN A 14 -22.80 -22.26 35.97
N LYS A 15 -23.88 -22.58 35.25
CA LYS A 15 -24.00 -22.39 33.78
C LYS A 15 -23.70 -20.96 33.34
N ARG A 16 -24.09 -19.95 34.13
CA ARG A 16 -23.83 -18.52 33.84
C ARG A 16 -22.37 -18.14 34.02
N GLY A 17 -21.70 -18.62 35.08
CA GLY A 17 -20.28 -18.34 35.31
C GLY A 17 -19.39 -18.89 34.19
N ILE A 18 -19.68 -20.10 33.72
CA ILE A 18 -18.94 -20.71 32.59
C ILE A 18 -19.18 -19.95 31.28
N GLN A 19 -20.42 -19.52 31.02
CA GLN A 19 -20.71 -18.67 29.86
C GLN A 19 -19.91 -17.37 29.91
N TYR A 20 -19.85 -16.69 31.06
CA TYR A 20 -19.06 -15.47 31.21
C TYR A 20 -17.55 -15.72 31.08
N GLY A 21 -17.03 -16.84 31.58
CA GLY A 21 -15.63 -17.24 31.39
C GLY A 21 -15.28 -17.48 29.93
N LEU A 22 -16.16 -18.18 29.20
CA LEU A 22 -16.00 -18.42 27.77
C LEU A 22 -16.09 -17.11 26.96
N TYR A 23 -17.05 -16.24 27.26
CA TYR A 23 -17.14 -14.94 26.60
C TYR A 23 -15.93 -14.05 26.91
N SER A 24 -15.45 -14.05 28.15
CA SER A 24 -14.29 -13.24 28.56
C SER A 24 -13.02 -13.67 27.84
N THR A 25 -12.76 -14.98 27.76
CA THR A 25 -11.62 -15.53 27.03
C THR A 25 -11.72 -15.25 25.52
N ALA A 26 -12.91 -15.38 24.93
CA ALA A 26 -13.16 -15.02 23.54
C ALA A 26 -12.92 -13.51 23.26
N LEU A 27 -13.39 -12.62 24.15
CA LEU A 27 -13.20 -11.17 24.03
C LEU A 27 -11.72 -10.79 24.13
N PHE A 28 -10.99 -11.43 25.05
CA PHE A 28 -9.53 -11.23 25.19
C PHE A 28 -8.78 -11.65 23.93
N GLY A 29 -9.09 -12.84 23.39
CA GLY A 29 -8.52 -13.32 22.13
C GLY A 29 -8.79 -12.36 20.98
N LEU A 30 -10.03 -11.88 20.85
CA LEU A 30 -10.43 -10.90 19.84
C LEU A 30 -9.67 -9.58 20.00
N ALA A 31 -9.53 -9.07 21.24
CA ALA A 31 -8.82 -7.83 21.52
C ALA A 31 -7.33 -7.90 21.12
N ILE A 32 -6.66 -9.03 21.41
CA ILE A 32 -5.27 -9.27 21.02
C ILE A 32 -5.15 -9.32 19.49
N ALA A 33 -6.06 -10.02 18.82
CA ALA A 33 -6.08 -10.11 17.36
C ALA A 33 -6.27 -8.72 16.71
N LEU A 34 -7.24 -7.93 17.19
CA LEU A 34 -7.49 -6.57 16.70
C LEU A 34 -6.28 -5.64 16.94
N ARG A 35 -5.58 -5.78 18.07
CA ARG A 35 -4.35 -5.01 18.35
C ARG A 35 -3.19 -5.39 17.43
N SER A 36 -3.08 -6.67 17.06
CA SER A 36 -2.01 -7.17 16.21
C SER A 36 -2.16 -6.73 14.75
N VAL A 37 -3.36 -6.91 14.18
CA VAL A 37 -3.63 -6.62 12.77
C VAL A 37 -3.83 -5.11 12.53
N ARG A 38 -4.13 -4.33 13.58
CA ARG A 38 -4.40 -2.88 13.52
C ARG A 38 -5.33 -2.49 12.35
N PRO A 39 -6.49 -3.16 12.17
CA PRO A 39 -7.34 -2.95 10.99
C PRO A 39 -7.90 -1.52 10.88
N PHE A 40 -7.88 -0.79 12.00
CA PHE A 40 -8.43 0.57 12.13
C PHE A 40 -7.38 1.69 12.00
N LYS A 41 -6.07 1.40 11.93
CA LYS A 41 -5.06 2.46 11.84
C LYS A 41 -4.93 2.99 10.41
N LYS A 42 -5.17 4.30 10.24
CA LYS A 42 -4.77 5.04 9.04
C LYS A 42 -3.28 5.40 9.12
N PHE A 43 -2.56 5.19 8.02
CA PHE A 43 -1.17 5.62 7.90
C PHE A 43 -1.15 7.08 7.42
N THR A 44 -0.81 7.97 8.33
CA THR A 44 -0.76 9.43 8.10
C THR A 44 0.64 9.90 7.70
N THR A 45 1.68 9.14 8.08
CA THR A 45 3.08 9.53 7.89
C THR A 45 3.86 8.39 7.25
N PRO A 46 4.79 8.64 6.31
CA PRO A 46 5.63 7.60 5.71
C PRO A 46 6.35 6.72 6.75
N GLN A 47 6.85 7.35 7.83
CA GLN A 47 7.56 6.69 8.94
C GLN A 47 6.65 5.86 9.85
N SER A 48 5.33 6.09 9.82
CA SER A 48 4.36 5.32 10.61
C SER A 48 4.09 3.93 10.04
N LEU A 49 4.57 3.66 8.82
CA LEU A 49 4.42 2.38 8.16
C LEU A 49 5.42 1.38 8.74
N PRO A 50 4.96 0.27 9.33
CA PRO A 50 5.86 -0.73 9.90
C PRO A 50 6.69 -1.42 8.80
N SER A 51 7.95 -1.71 9.11
CA SER A 51 8.88 -2.38 8.18
C SER A 51 8.41 -3.76 7.72
N SER A 52 7.51 -4.41 8.48
CA SER A 52 6.86 -5.66 8.08
C SER A 52 5.96 -5.49 6.86
N PHE A 53 5.34 -4.31 6.66
CA PHE A 53 4.51 -4.02 5.49
C PHE A 53 5.37 -3.82 4.24
N LEU A 54 6.54 -3.19 4.40
CA LEU A 54 7.55 -3.03 3.34
C LEU A 54 8.10 -4.40 2.91
N LYS A 55 8.53 -5.22 3.87
CA LYS A 55 9.09 -6.56 3.60
C LYS A 55 8.08 -7.51 2.96
N LYS A 56 6.81 -7.40 3.33
CA LYS A 56 5.72 -8.26 2.81
C LYS A 56 5.03 -7.68 1.58
N HIS A 57 5.39 -6.47 1.13
CA HIS A 57 4.76 -5.76 0.01
C HIS A 57 3.22 -5.75 0.07
N ILE A 58 2.68 -5.44 1.26
CA ILE A 58 1.23 -5.48 1.49
C ILE A 58 0.54 -4.43 0.62
N THR A 59 -0.45 -4.85 -0.15
CA THR A 59 -1.25 -3.94 -0.96
C THR A 59 -2.17 -3.11 -0.07
N LEU A 60 -1.98 -1.80 -0.15
CA LEU A 60 -2.81 -0.80 0.50
C LEU A 60 -3.75 -0.16 -0.52
N TYR A 61 -4.83 0.43 -0.03
CA TYR A 61 -5.88 1.03 -0.85
C TYR A 61 -6.04 2.50 -0.49
N GLY A 62 -6.29 3.33 -1.48
CA GLY A 62 -6.53 4.75 -1.24
C GLY A 62 -7.13 5.45 -2.44
N GLN A 63 -7.42 6.74 -2.27
CA GLN A 63 -7.85 7.64 -3.33
C GLN A 63 -6.85 8.78 -3.47
N VAL A 64 -6.45 9.09 -4.70
CA VAL A 64 -5.56 10.22 -4.94
C VAL A 64 -6.38 11.50 -4.92
N ILE A 65 -6.03 12.40 -3.99
CA ILE A 65 -6.71 13.68 -3.81
C ILE A 65 -6.02 14.75 -4.64
N GLU A 66 -4.69 14.76 -4.61
CA GLU A 66 -3.88 15.79 -5.26
C GLU A 66 -2.61 15.20 -5.87
N VAL A 67 -2.14 15.82 -6.95
CA VAL A 67 -0.87 15.52 -7.63
C VAL A 67 -0.02 16.78 -7.57
N GLU A 68 1.17 16.67 -6.96
CA GLU A 68 2.11 17.78 -6.85
C GLU A 68 3.01 17.91 -8.10
N PRO A 69 3.58 19.10 -8.36
CA PRO A 69 4.45 19.35 -9.52
C PRO A 69 5.74 18.52 -9.56
N ASN A 70 6.17 17.99 -8.42
CA ASN A 70 7.34 17.11 -8.27
C ASN A 70 7.02 15.63 -8.53
N GLY A 71 5.77 15.30 -8.91
CA GLY A 71 5.32 13.91 -9.11
C GLY A 71 4.92 13.20 -7.82
N LEU A 72 4.83 13.90 -6.68
CA LEU A 72 4.25 13.36 -5.45
C LEU A 72 2.73 13.29 -5.55
N LEU A 73 2.17 12.17 -5.10
CA LEU A 73 0.74 11.93 -5.06
C LEU A 73 0.27 11.98 -3.61
N LYS A 74 -0.68 12.85 -3.30
CA LYS A 74 -1.33 12.87 -1.98
C LYS A 74 -2.51 11.93 -1.98
N VAL A 75 -2.39 10.87 -1.17
CA VAL A 75 -3.35 9.78 -1.17
C VAL A 75 -4.06 9.69 0.16
N ASN A 76 -5.39 9.74 0.12
CA ASN A 76 -6.22 9.40 1.26
C ASN A 76 -6.29 7.87 1.37
N HIS A 77 -5.62 7.30 2.35
CA HIS A 77 -5.57 5.85 2.55
C HIS A 77 -6.86 5.34 3.23
N PHE A 78 -7.43 4.26 2.69
CA PHE A 78 -8.57 3.56 3.29
C PHE A 78 -8.07 2.47 4.24
N PRO A 79 -8.31 2.58 5.56
CA PRO A 79 -8.06 1.47 6.47
C PRO A 79 -9.01 0.31 6.13
N ILE A 80 -8.65 -0.90 6.56
CA ILE A 80 -9.49 -2.09 6.36
C ILE A 80 -10.88 -1.87 6.96
N TRP A 81 -10.95 -1.15 8.08
CA TRP A 81 -12.20 -0.71 8.68
C TRP A 81 -12.13 0.78 9.08
N PRO A 82 -12.86 1.69 8.40
CA PRO A 82 -12.88 3.10 8.76
C PRO A 82 -13.62 3.33 10.07
N LEU A 83 -13.03 4.10 10.98
CA LEU A 83 -13.72 4.57 12.19
C LEU A 83 -14.33 5.96 11.96
N PRO A 84 -15.54 6.24 12.50
CA PRO A 84 -16.12 7.57 12.48
C PRO A 84 -15.22 8.56 13.24
N GLY A 85 -15.02 9.77 12.69
CA GLY A 85 -14.21 10.82 13.29
C GLY A 85 -12.70 10.76 13.00
N GLN A 86 -12.23 9.86 12.13
CA GLN A 86 -10.82 9.87 11.70
C GLN A 86 -10.51 11.07 10.82
N SER A 87 -9.44 11.80 11.15
CA SER A 87 -8.94 12.91 10.34
C SER A 87 -8.63 12.49 8.89
N SER A 88 -8.86 13.42 7.97
CA SER A 88 -8.51 13.29 6.56
C SER A 88 -7.00 13.52 6.38
N SER A 89 -6.19 12.56 6.82
CA SER A 89 -4.75 12.60 6.56
C SER A 89 -4.44 12.18 5.12
N LEU A 90 -3.58 12.97 4.48
CA LEU A 90 -3.07 12.69 3.14
C LEU A 90 -1.68 12.11 3.26
N LEU A 91 -1.50 10.87 2.79
CA LEU A 91 -0.21 10.21 2.75
C LEU A 91 0.51 10.61 1.44
N PRO A 92 1.68 11.26 1.52
CA PRO A 92 2.48 11.53 0.33
C PRO A 92 3.12 10.23 -0.15
N ILE A 93 2.80 9.84 -1.38
CA ILE A 93 3.42 8.69 -2.06
C ILE A 93 4.14 9.16 -3.32
N GLN A 94 5.21 8.48 -3.66
CA GLN A 94 5.93 8.67 -4.91
C GLN A 94 5.96 7.35 -5.67
N ILE A 95 5.83 7.40 -6.99
CA ILE A 95 5.99 6.21 -7.83
C ILE A 95 7.48 5.83 -7.82
N ASP A 96 7.75 4.59 -7.43
CA ASP A 96 9.12 4.09 -7.29
C ASP A 96 9.78 3.78 -8.63
N SER A 97 11.12 3.83 -8.66
CA SER A 97 11.97 3.44 -9.79
C SER A 97 11.76 4.23 -11.09
N ILE A 98 11.05 5.38 -11.02
CA ILE A 98 10.89 6.28 -12.16
C ILE A 98 11.33 7.71 -11.84
N GLN A 99 11.80 8.41 -12.86
CA GLN A 99 12.07 9.84 -12.86
C GLN A 99 11.05 10.53 -13.76
N THR A 100 10.23 11.39 -13.16
CA THR A 100 9.21 12.17 -13.86
C THR A 100 9.85 13.28 -14.68
N VAL A 101 9.42 13.44 -15.94
CA VAL A 101 9.92 14.47 -16.86
C VAL A 101 8.74 15.29 -17.40
N GLY A 102 8.93 16.59 -17.61
CA GLY A 102 8.02 17.48 -18.34
C GLY A 102 6.52 17.33 -17.98
N LEU A 103 5.75 16.77 -18.91
CA LEU A 103 4.28 16.64 -18.88
C LEU A 103 3.73 15.51 -17.98
N SER A 104 4.60 14.78 -17.28
CA SER A 104 4.21 13.69 -16.38
C SER A 104 3.16 14.07 -15.34
N THR A 105 3.27 15.26 -14.74
CA THR A 105 2.34 15.72 -13.69
C THR A 105 0.95 16.06 -14.24
N ALA A 106 0.88 16.66 -15.42
CA ALA A 106 -0.39 16.91 -16.11
C ALA A 106 -1.10 15.59 -16.42
N TRP A 107 -0.36 14.62 -16.97
CA TRP A 107 -0.90 13.29 -17.27
C TRP A 107 -1.35 12.55 -16.00
N LEU A 108 -0.53 12.57 -14.94
CA LEU A 108 -0.87 11.99 -13.64
C LEU A 108 -2.14 12.62 -13.05
N SER A 109 -2.29 13.94 -13.15
CA SER A 109 -3.47 14.66 -12.70
C SER A 109 -4.71 14.20 -13.48
N THR A 110 -4.62 14.01 -14.80
CA THR A 110 -5.76 13.54 -15.60
C THR A 110 -6.13 12.08 -15.31
N VAL A 111 -5.13 11.21 -15.11
CA VAL A 111 -5.36 9.77 -15.00
C VAL A 111 -5.66 9.33 -13.57
N VAL A 112 -5.01 9.93 -12.58
CA VAL A 112 -4.99 9.39 -11.21
C VAL A 112 -5.81 10.24 -10.25
N LYS A 113 -5.93 11.56 -10.46
CA LYS A 113 -6.68 12.45 -9.56
C LYS A 113 -8.14 11.98 -9.41
N GLY A 114 -8.61 11.91 -8.17
CA GLY A 114 -9.96 11.45 -7.82
C GLY A 114 -10.18 9.93 -7.96
N SER A 115 -9.22 9.18 -8.50
CA SER A 115 -9.38 7.73 -8.70
C SER A 115 -8.96 6.93 -7.47
N LYS A 116 -9.62 5.77 -7.28
CA LYS A 116 -9.19 4.75 -6.32
C LYS A 116 -7.99 3.99 -6.88
N ILE A 117 -6.93 3.88 -6.09
CA ILE A 117 -5.70 3.19 -6.45
C ILE A 117 -5.34 2.14 -5.41
N LYS A 118 -4.67 1.09 -5.88
CA LYS A 118 -3.94 0.15 -5.05
C LYS A 118 -2.48 0.56 -5.06
N PHE A 119 -1.83 0.59 -3.92
CA PHE A 119 -0.41 0.89 -3.85
C PHE A 119 0.33 -0.09 -2.95
N GLN A 120 1.52 -0.50 -3.38
CA GLN A 120 2.39 -1.42 -2.64
C GLN A 120 3.63 -0.66 -2.21
N PRO A 121 3.83 -0.44 -0.91
CA PRO A 121 4.98 0.31 -0.43
C PRO A 121 6.24 -0.55 -0.56
N ILE A 122 7.29 0.08 -1.08
CA ILE A 122 8.61 -0.54 -1.30
C ILE A 122 9.59 -0.02 -0.24
N MET A 123 9.69 1.30 -0.15
CA MET A 123 10.67 1.98 0.69
C MET A 123 10.08 3.26 1.25
N VAL A 124 10.53 3.62 2.45
CA VAL A 124 10.22 4.92 3.06
C VAL A 124 11.36 5.86 2.70
N GLN A 125 11.04 7.00 2.09
CA GLN A 125 11.97 8.13 1.92
C GLN A 125 11.64 9.21 2.94
N ASP A 126 12.52 10.20 3.09
CA ASP A 126 12.42 11.21 4.15
C ASP A 126 11.10 11.97 4.16
N ASN A 127 10.54 12.28 2.98
CA ASN A 127 9.33 13.08 2.83
C ASN A 127 8.16 12.36 2.12
N ALA A 128 8.39 11.15 1.59
CA ALA A 128 7.40 10.44 0.79
C ALA A 128 7.58 8.91 0.91
N LEU A 129 6.50 8.18 0.63
CA LEU A 129 6.52 6.73 0.58
C LEU A 129 6.69 6.26 -0.87
N SER A 130 7.80 5.59 -1.18
CA SER A 130 8.03 5.00 -2.50
C SER A 130 7.17 3.75 -2.68
N CYS A 131 6.30 3.78 -3.69
CA CYS A 131 5.31 2.74 -3.93
C CYS A 131 5.22 2.33 -5.39
N ILE A 132 4.82 1.07 -5.61
CA ILE A 132 4.24 0.64 -6.88
C ILE A 132 2.76 1.04 -6.87
N VAL A 133 2.32 1.80 -7.87
CA VAL A 133 0.93 2.28 -7.97
C VAL A 133 0.20 1.53 -9.08
N ILE A 134 -0.92 0.91 -8.72
CA ILE A 134 -1.76 0.12 -9.60
C ILE A 134 -3.17 0.71 -9.62
N ARG A 135 -3.66 1.06 -10.80
CA ARG A 135 -5.04 1.50 -11.04
C ARG A 135 -5.70 0.55 -12.00
N GLU A 136 -6.87 0.01 -11.63
CA GLU A 136 -7.67 -0.88 -12.51
C GLU A 136 -6.86 -2.04 -13.11
N GLY A 137 -5.92 -2.60 -12.33
CA GLY A 137 -5.05 -3.70 -12.75
C GLY A 137 -3.86 -3.29 -13.63
N LYS A 138 -3.71 -2.00 -13.95
CA LYS A 138 -2.58 -1.48 -14.72
C LYS A 138 -1.61 -0.71 -13.82
N ASN A 139 -0.31 -0.92 -14.04
CA ASN A 139 0.74 -0.22 -13.33
C ASN A 139 0.91 1.19 -13.92
N ILE A 140 0.72 2.21 -13.09
CA ILE A 140 0.79 3.60 -13.51
C ILE A 140 2.23 3.99 -13.88
N GLY A 141 3.23 3.49 -13.16
CA GLY A 141 4.64 3.75 -13.48
C GLY A 141 5.02 3.21 -14.86
N THR A 142 4.63 1.97 -15.16
CA THR A 142 4.86 1.36 -16.48
C THR A 142 4.14 2.12 -17.60
N GLN A 143 2.94 2.65 -17.35
CA GLN A 143 2.24 3.48 -18.33
C GLN A 143 2.97 4.79 -18.62
N LEU A 144 3.41 5.50 -17.58
CA LEU A 144 4.19 6.74 -17.69
C LEU A 144 5.48 6.56 -18.51
N VAL A 145 6.20 5.47 -18.24
CA VAL A 145 7.41 5.14 -18.98
C VAL A 145 7.08 4.78 -20.43
N SER A 146 6.02 3.99 -20.66
CA SER A 146 5.64 3.56 -22.01
C SER A 146 5.24 4.69 -22.97
N ILE A 147 4.79 5.83 -22.44
CA ILE A 147 4.45 7.03 -23.22
C ILE A 147 5.63 8.02 -23.30
N GLY A 148 6.76 7.73 -22.67
CA GLY A 148 7.94 8.59 -22.66
C GLY A 148 7.82 9.82 -21.77
N PHE A 149 6.96 9.80 -20.74
CA PHE A 149 6.83 10.89 -19.76
C PHE A 149 7.64 10.63 -18.48
N ALA A 150 8.29 9.47 -18.39
CA ALA A 150 9.22 9.15 -17.33
C ALA A 150 10.33 8.24 -17.86
N SER A 151 11.51 8.32 -17.23
CA SER A 151 12.63 7.39 -17.42
C SER A 151 12.81 6.50 -16.19
N VAL A 152 13.41 5.33 -16.37
CA VAL A 152 13.63 4.35 -15.31
C VAL A 152 14.89 4.72 -14.51
N LYS A 153 14.77 4.78 -13.18
CA LYS A 153 15.90 5.04 -12.29
C LYS A 153 16.79 3.78 -12.14
N PRO A 154 18.07 3.94 -11.74
CA PRO A 154 18.90 2.80 -11.38
C PRO A 154 18.24 1.90 -10.34
N ILE A 155 18.44 0.59 -10.49
CA ILE A 155 17.87 -0.42 -9.59
C ILE A 155 18.35 -0.21 -8.14
N HIS A 156 17.45 -0.40 -7.18
CA HIS A 156 17.81 -0.37 -5.77
C HIS A 156 18.48 -1.68 -5.34
N THR A 157 19.80 -1.66 -5.12
CA THR A 157 20.58 -2.85 -4.68
C THR A 157 20.05 -3.49 -3.40
N SER A 158 19.42 -2.71 -2.51
CA SER A 158 18.79 -3.22 -1.27
C SER A 158 17.58 -4.11 -1.51
N LEU A 159 17.00 -4.08 -2.72
CA LEU A 159 15.76 -4.75 -3.10
C LEU A 159 15.97 -5.87 -4.13
N ASP A 160 17.22 -6.19 -4.47
CA ASP A 160 17.58 -7.22 -5.45
C ASP A 160 17.04 -8.61 -5.10
N ASN A 161 16.78 -8.89 -3.83
CA ASN A 161 16.21 -10.16 -3.39
C ASN A 161 14.68 -10.25 -3.54
N SER A 162 13.99 -9.13 -3.79
CA SER A 162 12.53 -9.13 -3.91
C SER A 162 12.10 -9.51 -5.32
N LYS A 163 11.53 -10.71 -5.48
CA LYS A 163 10.97 -11.20 -6.75
C LYS A 163 9.90 -10.27 -7.33
N LEU A 164 9.08 -9.65 -6.46
CA LEU A 164 8.04 -8.70 -6.86
C LEU A 164 8.68 -7.46 -7.48
N TYR A 165 9.64 -6.86 -6.76
CA TYR A 165 10.34 -5.67 -7.22
C TYR A 165 11.11 -5.93 -8.53
N LEU A 166 11.86 -7.03 -8.61
CA LEU A 166 12.59 -7.39 -9.84
C LEU A 166 11.66 -7.56 -11.05
N ARG A 167 10.48 -8.16 -10.86
CA ARG A 167 9.49 -8.29 -11.93
C ARG A 167 8.98 -6.91 -12.38
N TYR A 168 8.59 -6.07 -11.42
CA TYR A 168 8.17 -4.70 -11.70
C TYR A 168 9.25 -3.91 -12.45
N TYR A 169 10.50 -4.00 -12.01
CA TYR A 169 11.63 -3.31 -12.63
C TYR A 169 11.87 -3.77 -14.07
N LYS A 170 11.79 -5.08 -14.34
CA LYS A 170 11.87 -5.61 -15.71
C LYS A 170 10.73 -5.10 -16.60
N GLU A 171 9.51 -5.01 -16.07
CA GLU A 171 8.36 -4.45 -16.79
C GLU A 171 8.57 -2.96 -17.12
N LEU A 172 9.19 -2.19 -16.22
CA LEU A 172 9.57 -0.80 -16.48
C LEU A 172 10.61 -0.68 -17.61
N LEU A 173 11.69 -1.45 -17.55
CA LEU A 173 12.73 -1.43 -18.59
C LEU A 173 12.18 -1.80 -19.96
N ALA A 174 11.31 -2.81 -20.03
CA ALA A 174 10.64 -3.19 -21.27
C ALA A 174 9.72 -2.07 -21.80
N ALA A 175 9.10 -1.29 -20.91
CA ALA A 175 8.29 -0.15 -21.31
C ALA A 175 9.15 1.02 -21.82
N GLU A 176 10.34 1.22 -21.25
CA GLU A 176 11.29 2.27 -21.66
C GLU A 176 11.85 1.97 -23.05
N ASP A 177 12.36 0.76 -23.26
CA ASP A 177 12.86 0.28 -24.57
C ASP A 177 11.77 0.41 -25.66
N LYS A 178 10.51 0.15 -25.30
CA LYS A 178 9.38 0.35 -26.21
C LYS A 178 9.12 1.83 -26.52
N ALA A 179 9.26 2.72 -25.55
CA ALA A 179 9.07 4.16 -25.75
C ALA A 179 10.20 4.75 -26.60
N GLU A 180 11.43 4.31 -26.38
CA GLU A 180 12.62 4.69 -27.14
C GLU A 180 12.50 4.25 -28.61
N LYS A 181 12.20 2.96 -28.85
CA LYS A 181 11.98 2.42 -30.22
C LYS A 181 10.89 3.15 -30.98
N LYS A 182 9.87 3.66 -30.28
CA LYS A 182 8.75 4.40 -30.86
C LYS A 182 8.97 5.91 -30.90
N LYS A 183 10.11 6.41 -30.39
CA LYS A 183 10.43 7.84 -30.29
C LYS A 183 9.30 8.64 -29.63
N LEU A 184 8.79 8.15 -28.50
CA LEU A 184 7.67 8.77 -27.78
C LEU A 184 8.15 9.72 -26.69
N GLY A 185 7.41 10.81 -26.49
CA GLY A 185 7.63 11.75 -25.39
C GLY A 185 9.05 12.33 -25.40
N MET A 186 9.79 12.10 -24.31
CA MET A 186 11.18 12.56 -24.15
C MET A 186 12.18 11.93 -25.13
N TRP A 187 11.84 10.79 -25.74
CA TRP A 187 12.69 10.08 -26.70
C TRP A 187 12.49 10.55 -28.14
N ASN A 188 11.68 11.58 -28.34
CA ASN A 188 11.50 12.18 -29.65
C ASN A 188 12.57 13.28 -29.85
N ASP A 189 13.45 13.09 -30.83
CA ASP A 189 14.53 14.03 -31.19
C ASP A 189 14.04 15.39 -31.73
N LYS A 190 12.74 15.68 -31.68
CA LYS A 190 12.08 16.87 -32.24
C LYS A 190 11.46 17.81 -31.20
N LEU A 191 11.93 17.79 -29.96
CA LEU A 191 11.56 18.79 -28.95
C LEU A 191 12.46 20.02 -29.03
#